data_AF-A0A426GCH6-F1
#
_entry.id   AF-A0A426GCH6-F1
#
_cell.length_a   1.000
_cell.length_b   1.000
_cell.length_c   1.000
_cell.angle_alpha   90.00
_cell.angle_beta   90.00
_cell.angle_gamma   90.00
#
_symmetry.space_group_name_H-M   'P 1'
#
loop_
_entity.id
_entity.type
_entity.pdbx_description
1 polymer ?
#
loop_
_entity_poly.entity_id
_entity_poly.type
_entity_poly.pdbx_seq_one_letter_code
_entity_poly.pdbx_strand_id
1 'polypeptide(L)'
;AGDRLSDEQFDRLKTELAAAHSGQANAGRPLLLEGGLDWRAMSLTPAEMDFTEGKHAAAREIALAFGPPPQLLGIPGDNTYANYREANAAFWRGTVVPLA
;
A
#
# COMPACT_ATOMS: atom_id res chain seq x y z
N ALA A 1 31.77 -12.97 24.42
CA ALA A 1 30.70 -13.12 25.43
C ALA A 1 29.86 -11.86 25.33
N GLY A 2 28.61 -11.99 24.89
CA GLY A 2 27.74 -10.83 24.67
C GLY A 2 27.37 -10.24 26.02
N ASP A 3 27.85 -9.03 26.28
CA ASP A 3 27.50 -8.28 27.48
C ASP A 3 26.01 -7.96 27.37
N ARG A 4 25.18 -8.59 28.21
CA ARG A 4 23.76 -8.26 28.27
C ARG A 4 23.67 -6.84 28.79
N LEU A 5 23.07 -5.95 28.00
CA LEU A 5 22.76 -4.59 28.42
C LEU A 5 22.08 -4.62 29.79
N SER A 6 22.48 -3.73 30.69
CA SER A 6 21.70 -3.49 31.90
C SER A 6 20.33 -2.93 31.53
N ASP A 7 19.35 -3.08 32.42
CA ASP A 7 17.99 -2.60 32.17
C ASP A 7 17.97 -1.08 31.87
N GLU A 8 18.80 -0.29 32.56
CA GLU A 8 18.96 1.14 32.27
C GLU A 8 19.54 1.42 30.87
N GLN A 9 20.52 0.63 30.43
CA GLN A 9 21.11 0.78 29.10
C GLN A 9 20.11 0.40 28.00
N PHE A 10 19.30 -0.64 28.26
CA PHE A 10 18.25 -1.08 27.34
C PHE A 10 17.15 -0.03 27.21
N ASP A 11 16.66 0.52 28.32
CA ASP A 11 15.60 1.54 28.30
C ASP A 11 16.07 2.86 27.68
N ARG A 12 17.34 3.25 27.91
CA ARG A 12 17.95 4.38 27.20
C ARG A 12 17.98 4.15 25.69
N LEU A 13 18.49 2.98 25.26
CA LEU A 13 18.59 2.63 23.84
C LEU A 13 17.21 2.61 23.18
N LYS A 14 16.20 2.04 23.86
CA LYS A 14 14.81 1.98 23.36
C LYS A 14 14.22 3.38 23.18
N THR A 15 14.48 4.28 24.12
CA THR A 15 14.01 5.67 24.06
C THR A 15 14.68 6.46 22.93
N GLU A 16 16.00 6.31 22.78
CA GLU A 16 16.75 6.92 21.68
C GLU A 16 16.30 6.40 20.32
N LEU A 17 16.09 5.08 20.20
CA LEU A 17 15.62 4.45 18.97
C LEU A 17 14.21 4.95 18.58
N ALA A 18 13.30 5.04 19.56
CA ALA A 18 11.96 5.58 19.33
C ALA A 18 12.01 7.05 18.90
N ALA A 19 12.85 7.88 19.52
CA ALA A 19 12.99 9.29 19.14
C ALA A 19 13.65 9.50 17.77
N ALA A 20 14.66 8.68 17.44
CA ALA A 20 15.48 8.86 16.24
C ALA A 20 14.90 8.19 14.98
N HIS A 21 14.02 7.19 15.13
CA HIS A 21 13.50 6.40 14.00
C HIS A 21 11.96 6.37 13.90
N SER A 22 11.22 7.00 14.81
CA SER A 22 9.77 7.17 14.66
C SER A 22 9.41 8.42 13.85
N GLY A 23 8.33 8.33 13.07
CA GLY A 23 7.78 9.44 12.30
C GLY A 23 8.41 9.63 10.91
N GLN A 24 7.66 10.29 10.03
CA GLN A 24 8.01 10.45 8.61
C GLN A 24 9.34 11.20 8.41
N ALA A 25 9.67 12.15 9.28
CA ALA A 25 10.92 12.94 9.21
C ALA A 25 12.18 12.12 9.51
N ASN A 26 12.03 10.97 10.17
CA ASN A 26 13.14 10.10 10.58
C ASN A 26 13.28 8.85 9.71
N ALA A 27 12.44 8.72 8.67
CA ALA A 27 12.48 7.60 7.74
C ALA A 27 13.83 7.55 6.99
N GLY A 28 14.43 6.36 6.94
CA GLY A 28 15.69 6.12 6.20
C GLY A 28 16.97 6.59 6.91
N ARG A 29 16.91 7.07 8.16
CA ARG A 29 18.11 7.40 8.93
C ARG A 29 18.93 6.12 9.20
N PRO A 30 20.24 6.10 8.89
CA PRO A 30 21.09 4.96 9.18
C PRO A 30 21.12 4.67 10.69
N LEU A 31 20.81 3.43 11.08
CA LEU A 31 20.88 2.98 12.47
C LEU A 31 22.27 2.38 12.73
N LEU A 32 23.01 2.96 13.68
CA LEU A 32 24.28 2.41 14.15
C LEU A 32 24.03 1.58 15.41
N LEU A 33 24.28 0.28 15.30
CA LEU A 33 24.14 -0.68 16.38
C LEU A 33 25.53 -1.14 16.83
N GLU A 34 25.93 -0.75 18.04
CA GLU A 34 27.19 -1.20 18.65
C GLU A 34 27.02 -2.54 19.37
N GLY A 35 28.10 -3.32 19.51
CA GLY A 35 28.10 -4.50 20.38
C GLY A 35 27.45 -5.78 19.83
N GLY A 36 27.25 -5.91 18.51
CA GLY A 36 26.70 -7.12 17.89
C GLY A 36 25.17 -7.19 17.87
N LEU A 37 24.51 -6.05 18.10
CA LEU A 37 23.08 -5.88 17.88
C LEU A 37 22.78 -5.87 16.37
N ASP A 38 21.83 -6.71 15.93
CA ASP A 38 21.37 -6.82 14.54
C ASP A 38 20.00 -6.15 14.41
N TRP A 39 19.83 -5.30 13.39
CA TRP A 39 18.55 -4.67 13.08
C TRP A 39 17.77 -5.54 12.11
N ARG A 40 16.56 -5.95 12.50
CA ARG A 40 15.61 -6.60 11.59
C ARG A 40 14.37 -5.75 11.45
N ALA A 41 14.10 -5.32 10.22
CA ALA A 41 12.82 -4.72 9.89
C ALA A 41 11.71 -5.76 10.13
N MET A 42 10.78 -5.45 11.04
CA MET A 42 9.66 -6.35 11.38
C MET A 42 8.38 -6.06 10.57
N SER A 43 8.44 -5.12 9.62
CA SER A 43 7.28 -4.69 8.83
C SER A 43 7.60 -4.63 7.35
N LEU A 44 6.61 -4.95 6.53
CA LEU A 44 6.62 -4.71 5.09
C LEU A 44 6.92 -3.24 4.80
N THR A 45 7.81 -2.98 3.86
CA THR A 45 8.06 -1.63 3.37
C THR A 45 6.88 -1.13 2.54
N PRO A 46 6.64 0.19 2.43
CA PRO A 46 5.62 0.73 1.53
C PRO A 46 5.79 0.30 0.07
N ALA A 47 7.03 0.01 -0.37
CA ALA A 47 7.33 -0.51 -1.69
C ALA A 47 6.87 -1.98 -1.86
N GLU A 48 6.91 -2.77 -0.78
CA GLU A 48 6.44 -4.17 -0.77
C GLU A 48 4.93 -4.29 -0.58
N MET A 49 4.26 -3.25 -0.07
CA MET A 49 2.85 -3.30 0.34
C MET A 49 1.84 -3.26 -0.82
N ASP A 50 2.31 -3.27 -2.07
CA ASP A 50 1.52 -3.27 -3.32
C ASP A 50 0.24 -2.41 -3.28
N PHE A 51 0.36 -1.23 -2.68
CA PHE A 51 -0.77 -0.35 -2.43
C PHE A 51 -1.38 0.16 -3.74
N THR A 52 -0.56 0.26 -4.79
CA THR A 52 -0.99 0.66 -6.12
C THR A 52 -1.93 -0.39 -6.71
N GLU A 53 -1.55 -1.67 -6.75
CA GLU A 53 -2.42 -2.72 -7.26
C GLU A 53 -3.69 -2.85 -6.43
N GLY A 54 -3.58 -2.79 -5.10
CA GLY A 54 -4.74 -2.78 -4.20
C GLY A 54 -5.70 -1.62 -4.48
N LYS A 55 -5.19 -0.42 -4.76
CA LYS A 55 -6.01 0.74 -5.14
C LYS A 55 -6.70 0.53 -6.50
N HIS A 56 -6.02 -0.08 -7.46
CA HIS A 56 -6.62 -0.42 -8.75
C HIS A 56 -7.70 -1.49 -8.61
N ALA A 57 -7.48 -2.52 -7.77
CA ALA A 57 -8.47 -3.55 -7.48
C ALA A 57 -9.72 -2.95 -6.83
N ALA A 58 -9.56 -2.12 -5.80
CA ALA A 58 -10.66 -1.42 -5.13
C ALA A 58 -11.44 -0.53 -6.10
N ALA A 59 -10.76 0.19 -7.00
CA ALA A 59 -11.43 1.00 -8.01
C ALA A 59 -12.29 0.15 -8.97
N ARG A 60 -11.85 -1.05 -9.34
CA ARG A 60 -12.63 -1.99 -10.16
C ARG A 60 -13.84 -2.53 -9.41
N GLU A 61 -13.70 -2.86 -8.12
CA GLU A 61 -14.82 -3.31 -7.29
C GLU A 61 -15.91 -2.24 -7.16
N ILE A 62 -15.50 -0.98 -6.95
CA ILE A 62 -16.42 0.16 -6.94
C ILE A 62 -17.13 0.30 -8.29
N ALA A 63 -16.39 0.23 -9.40
CA ALA A 63 -16.98 0.31 -10.73
C ALA A 63 -17.99 -0.83 -10.99
N LEU A 64 -17.67 -2.05 -10.56
CA LEU A 64 -18.58 -3.20 -10.66
C LEU A 64 -19.88 -2.97 -9.88
N ALA A 65 -19.80 -2.38 -8.68
CA ALA A 65 -20.99 -2.10 -7.86
C ALA A 65 -21.97 -1.13 -8.52
N PHE A 66 -21.46 -0.15 -9.28
CA PHE A 66 -22.29 0.84 -9.98
C PHE A 66 -22.65 0.45 -11.42
N GLY A 67 -21.97 -0.53 -12.01
CA GLY A 67 -22.17 -0.97 -13.38
C GLY A 67 -21.31 -0.33 -14.51
N PRO A 68 -20.58 0.80 -14.36
CA PRO A 68 -19.73 1.29 -15.44
C PRO A 68 -18.53 0.36 -15.71
N PRO A 69 -18.22 0.03 -16.97
CA PRO A 69 -17.02 -0.70 -17.34
C PRO A 69 -15.73 0.01 -16.88
N PRO A 70 -14.76 -0.67 -16.22
CA PRO A 70 -13.54 -0.04 -15.69
C PRO A 70 -12.71 0.71 -16.74
N GLN A 71 -12.69 0.23 -17.98
CA GLN A 71 -11.99 0.86 -19.10
C GLN A 71 -12.56 2.26 -19.48
N LEU A 72 -13.85 2.53 -19.24
CA LEU A 72 -14.43 3.86 -19.46
C LEU A 72 -13.97 4.86 -18.38
N LEU A 73 -13.54 4.36 -17.22
CA LEU A 73 -13.04 5.14 -16.09
C LEU A 73 -11.52 5.31 -16.12
N GLY A 74 -10.83 4.72 -17.12
CA GLY A 74 -9.37 4.74 -17.21
C GLY A 74 -8.67 3.92 -16.13
N ILE A 75 -9.37 2.99 -15.49
CA ILE A 75 -8.77 2.08 -14.51
C ILE A 75 -7.99 1.02 -15.29
N PRO A 76 -6.65 0.93 -15.16
CA PRO A 76 -5.86 -0.08 -15.85
C PRO A 76 -6.27 -1.47 -15.38
N GLY A 77 -6.15 -2.47 -16.24
CA GLY A 77 -6.53 -3.86 -15.98
C GLY A 77 -7.05 -4.55 -17.23
N ASP A 78 -7.74 -5.66 -17.04
CA ASP A 78 -8.25 -6.46 -18.15
C ASP A 78 -9.37 -5.73 -18.88
N ASN A 79 -9.12 -5.37 -20.14
CA ASN A 79 -10.13 -4.81 -21.03
C ASN A 79 -11.06 -5.93 -21.48
N THR A 80 -12.22 -6.01 -20.85
CA THR A 80 -13.25 -7.02 -21.15
C THR A 80 -13.98 -6.79 -22.47
N TYR A 81 -13.87 -5.61 -23.08
CA TYR A 81 -14.47 -5.32 -24.38
C TYR A 81 -13.39 -4.96 -25.41
N ALA A 82 -13.65 -5.24 -26.69
CA ALA A 82 -12.65 -5.10 -27.74
C ALA A 82 -12.37 -3.63 -28.11
N ASN A 83 -13.31 -2.73 -27.85
CA ASN A 83 -13.18 -1.32 -28.17
C ASN A 83 -14.12 -0.43 -27.33
N TYR A 84 -13.86 0.88 -27.38
CA TYR A 84 -14.65 1.89 -26.67
C TYR A 84 -16.13 1.89 -27.06
N ARG A 85 -16.45 1.60 -28.34
CA ARG A 85 -17.84 1.64 -28.82
C ARG A 85 -18.68 0.54 -28.16
N GLU A 86 -18.14 -0.68 -28.07
CA GLU A 86 -18.77 -1.81 -27.39
C GLU A 86 -18.93 -1.55 -25.89
N ALA A 87 -17.89 -1.03 -25.24
CA ALA A 87 -17.91 -0.65 -23.84
C ALA A 87 -19.05 0.33 -23.51
N ASN A 88 -19.16 1.37 -24.32
CA ASN A 88 -20.17 2.41 -24.15
C ASN A 88 -21.58 1.85 -24.40
N ALA A 89 -21.76 1.04 -25.45
CA ALA A 89 -23.05 0.41 -25.74
C ALA A 89 -23.51 -0.53 -24.60
N ALA A 90 -22.59 -1.30 -24.02
CA ALA A 90 -22.87 -2.18 -22.89
C ALA A 90 -23.22 -1.39 -21.63
N PHE A 91 -22.52 -0.30 -21.35
CA PHE A 91 -22.83 0.59 -20.23
C PHE A 91 -24.24 1.19 -20.33
N TRP A 92 -24.60 1.74 -21.49
CA TRP A 92 -25.94 2.28 -21.70
C TRP A 92 -27.03 1.23 -21.54
N ARG A 93 -26.86 0.05 -22.12
CA ARG A 93 -27.87 -1.02 -22.08
C ARG A 93 -27.97 -1.68 -20.71
N GLY A 94 -26.84 -1.93 -20.06
CA GLY A 94 -26.76 -2.72 -18.83
C GLY A 94 -26.93 -1.91 -17.55
N THR A 95 -26.75 -0.60 -17.60
CA THR A 95 -26.77 0.25 -16.40
C THR A 95 -27.66 1.46 -16.56
N VAL A 96 -27.46 2.27 -17.61
CA VAL A 96 -28.13 3.58 -17.69
C VAL A 96 -29.61 3.48 -18.06
N VAL A 97 -29.96 2.74 -19.12
CA VAL A 97 -31.35 2.59 -19.58
C VAL A 97 -32.25 1.95 -18.51
N PRO A 98 -31.82 0.90 -17.77
CA PRO A 98 -32.62 0.35 -16.68
C PRO A 98 -32.89 1.32 -15.51
N LEU A 99 -32.07 2.36 -15.35
CA LEU A 99 -32.20 3.34 -14.25
C LEU A 99 -33.01 4.59 -14.64
N ALA A 100 -33.21 4.83 -15.94
CA ALA A 100 -33.90 6.00 -16.50
C ALA A 100 -35.42 5.76 -16.64
#